data_AF-A0AAW0LHY9-F1
#
_entry.id   AF-A0AAW0LHY9-F1
#
_cell.length_a   1.000
_cell.length_b   1.000
_cell.length_c   1.000
_cell.angle_alpha   90.00
_cell.angle_beta   90.00
_cell.angle_gamma   90.00
#
_symmetry.space_group_name_H-M   'P 1'
#
loop_
_entity.id
_entity.type
_entity.pdbx_description
1 polymer ?
#
loop_
_entity_poly.entity_id
_entity_poly.type
_entity_poly.pdbx_seq_one_letter_code
_entity_poly.pdbx_strand_id
1 'polypeptide(L)'
;MVSGSGICAKRVVVDARHHMLGRLSSIIAKELLNGQKVVVVRCEEICISGGLVRQKMKYMRFLRKRMNTKPSHGPIHFRAPAKILWRTIRGMIPHKTKRGAAALARFKAYEGIPPPYDKIKRMVIPDALKVLRLQAGHKYCLLGKLSSEVGWNHYDTIKELERKRKERAQVAYERKKQLTKLRVKAEKTAEEKLGPQLEVIAPIKMIPHKTKRGAAALARFKAYEGFHHHMIRSRGWSFLMLSSLVLRLQAGHKYCLLGKLSSEVGWNHYDTIKELERKRKERAQVAYERKKQLTKLRVKAEKTAEEKLGPQLEVIAPIKY
;
A
#
# COMPACT_ATOMS: atom_id res chain seq x y z
N MET A 1 8.56 4.55 -7.71
CA MET A 1 7.68 3.58 -7.00
C MET A 1 8.55 2.37 -6.75
N VAL A 2 8.42 1.66 -5.62
CA VAL A 2 8.94 0.29 -5.62
C VAL A 2 8.34 -0.36 -6.86
N SER A 3 9.20 -0.81 -7.78
CA SER A 3 8.86 -1.61 -8.95
C SER A 3 8.37 -2.98 -8.45
N GLY A 4 7.21 -2.95 -7.81
CA GLY A 4 6.40 -4.09 -7.41
C GLY A 4 5.04 -3.87 -8.02
N SER A 5 4.99 -3.87 -9.35
CA SER A 5 3.76 -3.92 -10.16
C SER A 5 3.13 -5.30 -10.03
N GLY A 6 2.72 -5.63 -8.82
CA GLY A 6 1.84 -6.74 -8.49
C GLY A 6 0.72 -6.19 -7.62
N ILE A 7 -0.44 -6.84 -7.64
CA ILE A 7 -1.59 -6.53 -6.78
C ILE A 7 -1.13 -6.63 -5.31
N CYS A 8 -0.73 -5.50 -4.71
CA CYS A 8 0.09 -5.52 -3.50
C CYS A 8 -0.68 -5.10 -2.23
N ALA A 9 -1.80 -4.39 -2.35
CA ALA A 9 -2.57 -3.95 -1.19
C ALA A 9 -4.09 -3.95 -1.44
N LYS A 10 -4.87 -4.30 -0.40
CA LYS A 10 -6.34 -4.26 -0.41
C LYS A 10 -6.91 -2.89 -0.85
N ARG A 11 -6.18 -1.81 -0.56
CA ARG A 11 -6.47 -0.43 -0.98
C ARG A 11 -5.20 0.42 -0.91
N VAL A 12 -4.91 1.17 -1.97
CA VAL A 12 -3.80 2.14 -2.02
C VAL A 12 -4.38 3.54 -1.86
N VAL A 13 -3.87 4.30 -0.89
CA VAL A 13 -4.22 5.71 -0.68
C VAL A 13 -3.09 6.57 -1.22
N VAL A 14 -3.39 7.46 -2.17
CA VAL A 14 -2.43 8.34 -2.83
C VAL A 14 -2.66 9.77 -2.39
N ASP A 15 -1.61 10.44 -1.91
CA ASP A 15 -1.63 11.88 -1.64
C ASP A 15 -1.38 12.63 -2.96
N ALA A 16 -2.35 13.42 -3.42
CA ALA A 16 -2.28 14.11 -4.70
C ALA A 16 -1.54 15.46 -4.66
N ARG A 17 -1.11 15.91 -3.48
CA ARG A 17 -0.41 17.20 -3.33
C ARG A 17 0.76 17.30 -4.30
N HIS A 18 0.82 18.39 -5.05
CA HIS A 18 1.90 18.70 -5.98
C HIS A 18 2.18 17.61 -7.03
N HIS A 19 1.19 16.81 -7.37
CA HIS A 19 1.27 15.90 -8.51
C HIS A 19 0.76 16.58 -9.79
N MET A 20 1.32 16.23 -10.93
CA MET A 20 0.88 16.68 -12.25
C MET A 20 -0.37 15.90 -12.67
N LEU A 21 -1.50 16.61 -12.85
CA LEU A 21 -2.83 16.02 -13.11
C LEU A 21 -2.82 14.90 -14.16
N GLY A 22 -2.22 15.15 -15.32
CA GLY A 22 -2.20 14.18 -16.43
C GLY A 22 -1.35 12.95 -16.14
N ARG A 23 -0.14 13.14 -15.60
CA ARG A 23 0.78 12.04 -15.27
C ARG A 23 0.21 11.16 -14.16
N LEU A 24 -0.34 11.79 -13.12
CA LEU A 24 -1.03 11.09 -12.03
C LEU A 24 -2.20 10.26 -12.57
N SER A 25 -3.02 10.85 -13.44
CA SER A 25 -4.20 10.17 -14.01
C SER A 25 -3.82 8.95 -14.85
N SER A 26 -2.74 9.03 -15.64
CA SER A 26 -2.29 7.93 -16.50
C SER A 26 -1.86 6.70 -15.69
N ILE A 27 -1.04 6.92 -14.67
CA ILE A 27 -0.57 5.84 -13.78
C ILE A 27 -1.75 5.21 -13.05
N ILE A 28 -2.65 6.03 -12.49
CA ILE A 28 -3.84 5.53 -11.79
C ILE A 28 -4.75 4.75 -12.75
N ALA A 29 -4.96 5.22 -13.98
CA ALA A 29 -5.80 4.52 -14.95
C ALA A 29 -5.28 3.10 -15.24
N LYS A 30 -3.96 2.94 -15.38
CA LYS A 30 -3.33 1.63 -15.58
C LYS A 30 -3.51 0.72 -14.36
N GLU A 31 -3.28 1.25 -13.16
CA GLU A 31 -3.46 0.51 -11.90
C GLU A 31 -4.92 0.03 -11.71
N LEU A 32 -5.90 0.88 -12.05
CA LEU A 32 -7.33 0.52 -11.97
C LEU A 32 -7.68 -0.62 -12.93
N LEU A 33 -7.11 -0.62 -14.14
CA LEU A 33 -7.28 -1.70 -15.12
C LEU A 33 -6.58 -3.00 -14.72
N ASN A 34 -5.48 -2.91 -13.96
CA ASN A 34 -4.79 -4.05 -13.35
C ASN A 34 -5.53 -4.63 -12.14
N GLY A 35 -6.62 -4.00 -11.68
CA GLY A 35 -7.44 -4.50 -10.57
C GLY A 35 -7.22 -3.79 -9.23
N GLN A 36 -6.29 -2.83 -9.16
CA GLN A 36 -5.97 -2.14 -7.91
C GLN A 36 -7.12 -1.22 -7.47
N LYS A 37 -7.42 -1.22 -6.16
CA LYS A 37 -8.33 -0.23 -5.55
C LYS A 37 -7.52 0.99 -5.12
N VAL A 38 -7.79 2.15 -5.72
CA VAL A 38 -7.03 3.38 -5.52
C VAL A 38 -7.96 4.46 -4.96
N VAL A 39 -7.55 5.08 -3.87
CA VAL A 39 -8.18 6.27 -3.31
C VAL A 39 -7.21 7.42 -3.40
N VAL A 40 -7.61 8.51 -4.03
CA VAL A 40 -6.83 9.75 -4.12
C VAL A 40 -7.42 10.76 -3.15
N VAL A 41 -6.55 11.39 -2.38
CA VAL A 41 -6.92 12.44 -1.44
C VAL A 41 -6.17 13.73 -1.73
N ARG A 42 -6.69 14.86 -1.26
CA ARG A 42 -6.15 16.21 -1.52
C ARG A 42 -6.14 16.61 -2.99
N CYS A 43 -7.24 16.32 -3.69
CA CYS A 43 -7.36 16.62 -5.12
C CYS A 43 -7.25 18.12 -5.44
N GLU A 44 -7.56 18.99 -4.48
CA GLU A 44 -7.43 20.44 -4.57
C GLU A 44 -5.96 20.92 -4.71
N GLU A 45 -4.99 20.14 -4.21
CA GLU A 45 -3.57 20.47 -4.27
C GLU A 45 -2.83 19.87 -5.48
N ILE A 46 -3.58 19.31 -6.44
CA ILE A 46 -3.03 18.82 -7.71
C ILE A 46 -2.56 20.01 -8.57
N CYS A 47 -1.46 19.83 -9.29
CA CYS A 47 -0.90 20.83 -10.19
C CYS A 47 -1.22 20.55 -11.66
N ILE A 48 -1.41 21.63 -12.42
CA ILE A 48 -1.42 21.62 -13.88
C ILE A 48 -0.33 22.60 -14.35
N SER A 49 0.47 22.20 -15.34
CA SER A 49 1.48 23.09 -15.92
C SER A 49 0.85 24.29 -16.63
N GLY A 50 1.53 25.42 -16.63
CA GLY A 50 1.03 26.68 -17.18
C GLY A 50 0.34 27.55 -16.14
N GLY A 51 0.34 28.86 -16.39
CA GLY A 51 -0.26 29.85 -15.50
C GLY A 51 -1.78 29.73 -15.38
N LEU A 52 -2.33 30.32 -14.32
CA LEU A 52 -3.75 30.26 -13.97
C LEU A 52 -4.65 30.79 -15.09
N VAL A 53 -4.32 31.94 -15.69
CA VAL A 53 -5.08 32.54 -16.79
C VAL A 53 -5.25 31.58 -17.97
N ARG A 54 -4.16 30.94 -18.42
CA ARG A 54 -4.20 29.97 -19.53
C ARG A 54 -5.09 28.79 -19.20
N GLN A 55 -4.96 28.22 -18.01
CA GLN A 55 -5.73 27.04 -17.62
C GLN A 55 -7.20 27.38 -17.37
N LYS A 56 -7.49 28.57 -16.82
CA LYS A 56 -8.85 29.10 -16.70
C LYS A 56 -9.49 29.26 -18.08
N MET A 57 -8.83 29.91 -19.04
CA MET A 57 -9.34 30.07 -20.40
C MET A 57 -9.63 28.73 -21.06
N LYS A 58 -8.74 27.73 -20.88
CA LYS A 58 -8.96 26.37 -21.38
C LYS A 58 -10.22 25.75 -20.78
N TYR A 59 -10.42 25.89 -19.47
CA TYR A 59 -11.60 25.35 -18.78
C TYR A 59 -12.87 26.12 -19.17
N MET A 60 -12.83 27.44 -19.30
CA MET A 60 -13.95 28.25 -19.76
C MET A 60 -14.39 27.89 -21.18
N ARG A 61 -13.45 27.58 -22.09
CA ARG A 61 -13.79 27.03 -23.42
C ARG A 61 -14.50 25.67 -23.32
N PHE A 62 -14.12 24.83 -22.35
CA PHE A 62 -14.82 23.57 -22.10
C PHE A 62 -16.26 23.81 -21.63
N LEU A 63 -16.50 24.78 -20.74
CA LEU A 63 -17.84 25.13 -20.25
C LEU A 63 -18.79 25.62 -21.34
N ARG A 64 -18.27 26.29 -22.37
CA ARG A 64 -19.06 26.73 -23.53
C ARG A 64 -19.60 25.57 -24.36
N LYS A 65 -19.03 24.36 -24.24
CA LYS A 65 -19.51 23.18 -24.96
C LYS A 65 -20.80 22.69 -24.32
N ARG A 66 -21.93 22.98 -24.96
CA ARG A 66 -23.28 22.53 -24.56
C ARG A 66 -24.04 22.00 -25.77
N MET A 67 -24.98 21.09 -25.54
CA MET A 67 -25.96 20.71 -26.56
C MET A 67 -26.91 21.89 -26.79
N ASN A 68 -27.13 22.28 -28.05
CA ASN A 68 -27.94 23.44 -28.39
C ASN A 68 -29.44 23.20 -28.09
N THR A 69 -29.93 21.99 -28.36
CA THR A 69 -31.34 21.62 -28.18
C THR A 69 -31.73 21.52 -26.70
N LYS A 70 -31.10 20.62 -25.95
CA LYS A 70 -31.37 20.42 -24.52
C LYS A 70 -30.06 20.30 -23.72
N PRO A 71 -29.58 21.39 -23.10
CA PRO A 71 -28.30 21.41 -22.40
C PRO A 71 -28.14 20.33 -21.32
N SER A 72 -29.23 19.87 -20.71
CA SER A 72 -29.20 18.81 -19.68
C SER A 72 -28.76 17.44 -20.20
N HIS A 73 -28.97 17.12 -21.48
CA HIS A 73 -28.47 15.88 -22.12
C HIS A 73 -27.07 16.06 -22.73
N GLY A 74 -26.52 17.27 -22.65
CA GLY A 74 -25.18 17.58 -23.16
C GLY A 74 -24.04 17.14 -22.23
N PRO A 75 -22.81 17.53 -22.55
CA PRO A 75 -21.65 17.29 -21.69
C PRO A 75 -21.80 17.95 -20.32
N ILE A 76 -21.64 17.17 -19.25
CA ILE A 76 -21.67 17.68 -17.88
C ILE A 76 -20.29 18.25 -17.49
N HIS A 77 -20.32 19.45 -16.91
CA HIS A 77 -19.13 20.21 -16.50
C HIS A 77 -18.93 20.18 -14.97
N PHE A 78 -18.11 19.26 -14.49
CA PHE A 78 -17.84 19.15 -13.05
C PHE A 78 -16.84 20.20 -12.56
N ARG A 79 -17.24 21.03 -11.58
CA ARG A 79 -16.38 22.08 -11.01
C ARG A 79 -15.48 21.58 -9.88
N ALA A 80 -15.86 20.52 -9.18
CA ALA A 80 -15.11 20.01 -8.04
C ALA A 80 -13.78 19.35 -8.45
N PRO A 81 -12.65 19.59 -7.75
CA PRO A 81 -11.33 19.05 -8.09
C PRO A 81 -11.32 17.52 -8.23
N ALA A 82 -11.97 16.81 -7.30
CA ALA A 82 -12.03 15.35 -7.33
C ALA A 82 -12.79 14.83 -8.56
N LYS A 83 -13.85 15.54 -8.99
CA LYS A 83 -14.62 15.20 -10.18
C LYS A 83 -13.89 15.56 -11.48
N ILE A 84 -13.08 16.63 -11.49
CA ILE A 84 -12.19 16.94 -12.62
C ILE A 84 -11.15 15.83 -12.79
N LEU A 85 -10.54 15.38 -11.69
CA LEU A 85 -9.62 14.23 -11.70
C LEU A 85 -10.33 12.96 -12.19
N TRP A 86 -11.52 12.65 -11.65
CA TRP A 86 -12.32 11.51 -12.06
C TRP A 86 -12.64 11.54 -13.57
N ARG A 87 -13.02 12.71 -14.10
CA ARG A 87 -13.31 12.88 -15.54
C ARG A 87 -12.06 12.66 -16.40
N THR A 88 -10.90 13.09 -15.91
CA THR A 88 -9.60 12.90 -16.59
C THR A 88 -9.24 11.42 -16.66
N ILE A 89 -9.37 10.69 -15.55
CA ILE A 89 -9.12 9.24 -15.48
C ILE A 89 -10.15 8.46 -16.31
N ARG A 90 -11.43 8.86 -16.27
CA ARG A 90 -12.49 8.27 -17.13
C ARG A 90 -12.18 8.43 -18.61
N GLY A 91 -11.53 9.50 -19.02
CA GLY A 91 -11.07 9.70 -20.40
C GLY A 91 -9.93 8.77 -20.82
N MET A 92 -9.18 8.21 -19.86
CA MET A 92 -8.07 7.28 -20.09
C MET A 92 -8.48 5.80 -19.97
N ILE A 93 -9.73 5.52 -19.57
CA ILE A 93 -10.28 4.17 -19.39
C ILE A 93 -11.40 3.93 -20.43
N PRO A 94 -11.51 2.73 -21.04
CA PRO A 94 -12.62 2.36 -21.92
C PRO A 94 -13.93 2.17 -21.13
N HIS A 95 -14.47 3.26 -20.58
CA HIS A 95 -15.55 3.31 -19.60
C HIS A 95 -16.92 2.88 -20.13
N LYS A 96 -17.09 2.75 -21.44
CA LYS A 96 -18.32 2.21 -22.05
C LYS A 96 -18.40 0.68 -21.94
N THR A 97 -17.27 0.01 -21.68
CA THR A 97 -17.21 -1.45 -21.50
C THR A 97 -17.48 -1.84 -20.04
N LYS A 98 -17.99 -3.06 -19.82
CA LYS A 98 -18.19 -3.61 -18.46
C LYS A 98 -16.89 -3.62 -17.64
N ARG A 99 -15.76 -3.99 -18.27
CA ARG A 99 -14.42 -3.96 -17.64
C ARG A 99 -14.02 -2.55 -17.21
N GLY A 100 -14.22 -1.55 -18.07
CA GLY A 100 -13.89 -0.15 -17.77
C GLY A 100 -14.78 0.43 -16.67
N ALA A 101 -16.07 0.12 -16.67
CA ALA A 101 -16.99 0.49 -15.60
C ALA A 101 -16.56 -0.11 -14.25
N ALA A 102 -16.20 -1.39 -14.22
CA ALA A 102 -15.67 -2.05 -13.03
C ALA A 102 -14.34 -1.43 -12.55
N ALA A 103 -13.46 -1.00 -13.47
CA ALA A 103 -12.23 -0.30 -13.13
C ALA A 103 -12.51 1.07 -12.49
N LEU A 104 -13.45 1.86 -13.03
CA LEU A 104 -13.83 3.15 -12.44
C LEU A 104 -14.50 3.00 -11.08
N ALA A 105 -15.26 1.92 -10.84
CA ALA A 105 -15.86 1.65 -9.53
C ALA A 105 -14.82 1.41 -8.41
N ARG A 106 -13.58 1.01 -8.76
CA ARG A 106 -12.47 0.85 -7.82
C ARG A 106 -11.83 2.17 -7.41
N PHE A 107 -12.07 3.24 -8.16
CA PHE A 107 -11.48 4.56 -7.95
C PHE A 107 -12.34 5.42 -7.03
N LYS A 108 -11.69 6.06 -6.05
CA LYS A 108 -12.32 7.12 -5.23
C LYS A 108 -11.40 8.33 -5.19
N ALA A 109 -12.00 9.52 -5.21
CA ALA A 109 -11.28 10.78 -5.12
C ALA A 109 -11.99 11.70 -4.12
N TYR A 110 -11.23 12.39 -3.30
CA TYR A 110 -11.74 13.34 -2.31
C TYR A 110 -10.92 14.63 -2.30
N GLU A 111 -11.61 15.74 -2.09
CA GLU A 111 -11.00 16.99 -1.64
C GLU A 111 -10.64 16.89 -0.15
N GLY A 112 -9.46 17.38 0.22
CA GLY A 112 -8.88 17.18 1.54
C GLY A 112 -8.65 15.70 1.87
N ILE A 113 -8.56 15.37 3.16
CA ILE A 113 -8.46 14.00 3.64
C ILE A 113 -9.58 13.69 4.63
N PRO A 114 -10.67 13.03 4.18
CA PRO A 114 -11.74 12.63 5.07
C PRO A 114 -11.35 11.40 5.92
N PRO A 115 -11.94 11.24 7.11
CA PRO A 115 -11.89 9.97 7.85
C PRO A 115 -12.49 8.84 6.98
N PRO A 116 -11.91 7.62 6.94
CA PRO A 116 -10.82 7.07 7.75
C PRO A 116 -9.41 7.21 7.12
N TYR A 117 -9.25 8.01 6.06
CA TYR A 117 -7.99 8.10 5.29
C TYR A 117 -6.93 9.00 5.93
N ASP A 118 -7.32 9.78 6.94
CA ASP A 118 -6.48 10.65 7.75
C ASP A 118 -5.43 9.87 8.55
N LYS A 119 -5.81 8.71 9.08
CA LYS A 119 -4.94 7.82 9.89
C LYS A 119 -4.13 6.84 9.05
N ILE A 120 -4.48 6.66 7.78
CA ILE A 120 -3.82 5.70 6.88
C ILE A 120 -2.56 6.32 6.27
N LYS A 121 -1.49 5.52 6.14
CA LYS A 121 -0.28 5.95 5.43
C LYS A 121 -0.61 6.18 3.96
N ARG A 122 -0.37 7.40 3.51
CA ARG A 122 -0.54 7.81 2.11
C ARG A 122 0.75 7.60 1.34
N MET A 123 0.62 7.20 0.09
CA MET A 123 1.72 7.02 -0.84
C MET A 123 1.80 8.20 -1.81
N VAL A 124 3.00 8.40 -2.35
CA VAL A 124 3.30 9.41 -3.36
C VAL A 124 3.75 8.68 -4.62
N ILE A 125 3.45 9.24 -5.79
CA ILE A 125 3.88 8.70 -7.08
C ILE A 125 4.98 9.60 -7.63
N PRO A 126 6.27 9.21 -7.49
CA PRO A 126 7.39 10.08 -7.85
C PRO A 126 7.37 10.50 -9.33
N ASP A 127 6.94 9.60 -10.23
CA ASP A 127 6.89 9.88 -11.66
C ASP A 127 5.90 11.00 -12.03
N ALA A 128 4.93 11.28 -11.15
CA ALA A 128 3.94 12.33 -11.33
C ALA A 128 4.21 13.58 -10.49
N LEU A 129 5.26 13.63 -9.66
CA LEU A 129 5.55 14.82 -8.85
C LEU A 129 5.96 16.02 -9.69
N LYS A 130 5.34 17.18 -9.43
CA LYS A 130 5.66 18.46 -10.07
C LYS A 130 7.15 18.78 -9.99
N VAL A 131 7.75 18.64 -8.79
CA VAL A 131 9.16 18.98 -8.54
C VAL A 131 10.13 18.22 -9.46
N LEU A 132 9.78 16.98 -9.83
CA LEU A 132 10.61 16.14 -10.68
C LEU A 132 10.31 16.32 -12.18
N ARG A 133 9.14 16.87 -12.52
CA ARG A 133 8.62 16.88 -13.91
C ARG A 133 8.48 18.25 -14.53
N LEU A 134 8.44 19.29 -13.71
CA LEU A 134 8.37 20.67 -14.17
C LEU A 134 9.70 21.35 -13.83
N GLN A 135 10.36 21.91 -14.83
CA GLN A 135 11.57 22.68 -14.65
C GLN A 135 11.28 23.91 -13.76
N ALA A 136 12.27 24.31 -12.96
CA ALA A 136 12.20 25.50 -12.12
C ALA A 136 11.88 26.75 -12.97
N GLY A 137 11.12 27.70 -12.42
CA GLY A 137 10.69 28.91 -13.11
C GLY A 137 9.41 28.76 -13.95
N HIS A 138 9.01 27.55 -14.36
CA HIS A 138 7.76 27.38 -15.08
C HIS A 138 6.52 27.55 -14.17
N LYS A 139 5.61 28.42 -14.61
CA LYS A 139 4.33 28.65 -13.92
C LYS A 139 3.47 27.37 -13.94
N TYR A 140 2.76 27.15 -12.84
CA TYR A 140 1.76 26.09 -12.68
C TYR A 140 0.54 26.66 -11.97
N CYS A 141 -0.60 26.00 -12.10
CA CYS A 141 -1.79 26.30 -11.33
C CYS A 141 -2.19 25.12 -10.43
N LEU A 142 -2.78 25.44 -9.29
CA LEU A 142 -3.41 24.45 -8.42
C LEU A 142 -4.83 24.20 -8.88
N LEU A 143 -5.25 22.93 -8.89
CA LEU A 143 -6.57 22.53 -9.33
C LEU A 143 -7.67 23.12 -8.43
N GLY A 144 -7.42 23.25 -7.13
CA GLY A 144 -8.34 23.91 -6.19
C GLY A 144 -8.58 25.38 -6.54
N LYS A 145 -7.53 26.14 -6.83
CA LYS A 145 -7.64 27.55 -7.26
C LYS A 145 -8.40 27.67 -8.58
N LEU A 146 -8.04 26.84 -9.56
CA LEU A 146 -8.76 26.79 -10.84
C LEU A 146 -10.24 26.46 -10.63
N SER A 147 -10.55 25.48 -9.78
CA SER A 147 -11.90 25.04 -9.47
C SER A 147 -12.74 26.14 -8.81
N SER A 148 -12.14 26.87 -7.86
CA SER A 148 -12.78 28.03 -7.20
C SER A 148 -13.19 29.10 -8.20
N GLU A 149 -12.30 29.49 -9.12
CA GLU A 149 -12.61 30.49 -10.14
C GLU A 149 -13.67 30.05 -11.15
N VAL A 150 -13.90 28.75 -11.29
CA VAL A 150 -14.93 28.18 -12.16
C VAL A 150 -16.15 27.76 -11.35
N GLY A 151 -16.40 28.33 -10.17
CA GLY A 151 -17.66 28.12 -9.43
C GLY A 151 -17.69 26.87 -8.55
N TRP A 152 -16.54 26.48 -7.98
CA TRP A 152 -16.52 25.54 -6.86
C TRP A 152 -16.49 26.30 -5.53
N ASN A 153 -17.60 26.25 -4.78
CA ASN A 153 -17.82 27.08 -3.60
C ASN A 153 -17.17 26.55 -2.31
N HIS A 154 -16.71 25.31 -2.27
CA HIS A 154 -16.20 24.68 -1.04
C HIS A 154 -14.70 24.85 -0.82
N TYR A 155 -14.05 25.73 -1.58
CA TYR A 155 -12.59 25.91 -1.51
C TYR A 155 -12.13 26.33 -0.11
N ASP A 156 -12.77 27.35 0.47
CA ASP A 156 -12.41 27.89 1.78
C ASP A 156 -12.78 26.92 2.91
N THR A 157 -13.96 26.29 2.84
CA THR A 157 -14.38 25.26 3.78
C THR A 157 -13.37 24.10 3.86
N ILE A 158 -12.91 23.59 2.71
CA ILE A 158 -11.92 22.52 2.67
C ILE A 158 -10.58 22.99 3.25
N LYS A 159 -10.17 24.24 2.97
CA LYS A 159 -8.93 24.82 3.51
C LYS A 159 -8.96 24.89 5.04
N GLU A 160 -10.10 25.27 5.63
CA GLU A 160 -10.29 25.29 7.08
C GLU A 160 -10.27 23.88 7.70
N LEU A 161 -10.98 22.93 7.09
CA LEU A 161 -10.99 21.54 7.55
C LEU A 161 -9.59 20.90 7.49
N GLU A 162 -8.82 21.19 6.43
CA GLU A 162 -7.44 20.74 6.30
C GLU A 162 -6.52 21.38 7.34
N ARG A 163 -6.76 22.65 7.72
CA ARG A 163 -6.04 23.31 8.83
C ARG A 163 -6.29 22.58 10.15
N LYS A 164 -7.56 22.39 10.52
CA LYS A 164 -7.96 21.63 11.73
C LYS A 164 -7.36 20.22 11.74
N ARG A 165 -7.33 19.54 10.59
CA ARG A 165 -6.73 18.20 10.49
C ARG A 165 -5.20 18.24 10.66
N LYS A 166 -4.51 19.26 10.13
CA LYS A 166 -3.05 19.41 10.30
C LYS A 166 -2.67 19.66 11.76
N GLU A 167 -3.44 20.48 12.48
CA GLU A 167 -3.27 20.71 13.92
C GLU A 167 -3.40 19.39 14.71
N ARG A 168 -4.47 18.62 14.49
CA ARG A 168 -4.65 17.29 15.09
C ARG A 168 -3.52 16.32 14.74
N ALA A 169 -3.05 16.35 13.50
CA ALA A 169 -1.95 15.51 13.03
C ALA A 169 -0.61 15.89 13.67
N GLN A 170 -0.39 17.18 13.96
CA GLN A 170 0.82 17.67 14.62
C GLN A 170 0.91 17.15 16.06
N VAL A 171 -0.18 17.25 16.83
CA VAL A 171 -0.26 16.69 18.20
C VAL A 171 0.01 15.18 18.19
N ALA A 172 -0.60 14.45 17.25
CA ALA A 172 -0.36 13.01 17.10
C ALA A 172 1.09 12.67 16.72
N TYR A 173 1.73 13.51 15.90
CA TYR A 173 3.12 13.35 15.49
C TYR A 173 4.09 13.58 16.66
N GLU A 174 3.88 14.62 17.46
CA GLU A 174 4.69 14.92 18.64
C GLU A 174 4.63 13.79 19.67
N ARG A 175 3.42 13.28 19.97
CA ARG A 175 3.24 12.10 20.81
C ARG A 175 4.01 10.90 20.25
N LYS A 176 3.91 10.65 18.94
CA LYS A 176 4.63 9.55 18.29
C LYS A 176 6.15 9.73 18.35
N LYS A 177 6.66 10.95 18.20
CA LYS A 177 8.10 11.27 18.29
C LYS A 177 8.63 11.00 19.69
N GLN A 178 7.92 11.44 20.73
CA GLN A 178 8.26 11.15 22.13
C GLN A 178 8.25 9.65 22.42
N LEU A 179 7.19 8.94 22.03
CA LEU A 179 7.10 7.48 22.19
C LEU A 179 8.23 6.74 21.46
N THR A 180 8.62 7.21 20.27
CA THR A 180 9.74 6.62 19.53
C THR A 180 11.06 6.84 20.25
N LYS A 181 11.29 8.04 20.82
CA LYS A 181 12.48 8.32 21.65
C LYS A 181 12.54 7.42 22.89
N LEU A 182 11.42 7.21 23.57
CA LEU A 182 11.32 6.30 24.71
C LEU A 182 11.57 4.85 24.31
N ARG A 183 11.04 4.40 23.15
CA ARG A 183 11.29 3.05 22.63
C ARG A 183 12.75 2.80 22.34
N VAL A 184 13.44 3.73 21.67
CA VAL A 184 14.87 3.59 21.39
C VAL A 184 15.68 3.55 22.69
N LYS A 185 15.33 4.35 23.70
CA LYS A 185 15.96 4.26 25.03
C LYS A 185 15.74 2.90 25.68
N ALA A 186 14.51 2.39 25.67
CA ALA A 186 14.18 1.08 26.23
C ALA A 186 14.87 -0.07 25.48
N GLU A 187 15.01 0.02 24.16
CA GLU A 187 15.78 -0.93 23.34
C GLU A 187 17.25 -0.95 23.75
N LYS A 188 17.87 0.21 23.94
CA LYS A 188 19.26 0.31 24.43
C LYS A 188 19.43 -0.29 25.83
N THR A 189 18.55 0.07 26.78
CA THR A 189 18.60 -0.50 28.14
C THR A 189 18.35 -2.02 28.14
N ALA A 190 17.51 -2.52 27.22
CA ALA A 190 17.30 -3.95 27.07
C ALA A 190 18.53 -4.64 26.46
N GLU A 191 19.19 -4.02 25.49
CA GLU A 191 20.42 -4.51 24.87
C GLU A 191 21.58 -4.57 25.87
N GLU A 192 21.76 -3.54 26.72
CA GLU A 192 22.74 -3.54 27.81
C GLU A 192 22.51 -4.69 28.81
N LYS A 193 21.25 -4.97 29.14
CA LYS A 193 20.88 -6.05 30.09
C LYS A 193 20.90 -7.45 29.47
N LEU A 194 20.64 -7.56 28.17
CA LEU A 194 20.55 -8.84 27.44
C LEU A 194 21.81 -9.12 26.59
N GLY A 195 22.82 -8.24 26.62
CA GLY A 195 24.05 -8.30 25.84
C GLY A 195 24.67 -9.71 25.73
N PRO A 196 25.00 -10.38 26.84
CA PRO A 196 25.59 -11.72 26.79
C PRO A 196 24.68 -12.79 26.15
N GLN A 197 23.35 -12.59 26.18
CA GLN A 197 22.37 -13.50 25.58
C GLN A 197 22.10 -13.18 24.10
N LEU A 198 22.29 -11.93 23.69
CA LEU A 198 22.14 -11.47 22.29
C LEU A 198 23.33 -11.87 21.42
N GLU A 199 24.55 -11.92 21.97
CA GLU A 199 25.74 -12.42 21.29
C GLU A 199 25.64 -13.92 20.94
N VAL A 200 25.00 -14.71 21.80
CA VAL A 200 24.69 -16.13 21.54
C VAL A 200 23.65 -16.30 20.41
N ILE A 201 22.75 -15.31 20.23
CA ILE A 201 21.67 -15.34 19.22
C ILE A 201 22.11 -14.69 17.89
N ALA A 202 23.10 -13.79 17.90
CA ALA A 202 23.56 -13.04 16.72
C ALA A 202 24.05 -13.93 15.54
N PRO A 203 24.79 -15.03 15.75
CA PRO A 203 25.19 -15.95 14.69
C PRO A 203 24.02 -16.64 13.99
N ILE A 204 22.88 -16.79 14.69
CA ILE A 204 21.68 -17.46 14.17
C ILE A 204 20.83 -16.50 13.32
N LYS A 205 21.01 -15.18 13.50
CA LYS A 205 20.26 -14.11 12.80
C LYS A 205 20.90 -13.72 11.46
N MET A 206 22.18 -14.04 11.25
CA MET A 206 22.95 -13.80 10.02
C MET A 206 23.01 -15.03 9.11
N ILE A 207 21.86 -15.48 8.61
CA ILE A 207 21.82 -16.11 7.28
C ILE A 207 21.09 -15.14 6.35
N PRO A 208 21.79 -14.12 5.82
CA PRO A 208 21.29 -13.45 4.63
C PRO A 208 21.23 -14.50 3.51
N HIS A 209 20.08 -14.60 2.84
CA HIS A 209 19.80 -15.46 1.68
C HIS A 209 20.63 -15.05 0.43
N LYS A 210 21.93 -14.79 0.58
CA LYS A 210 22.89 -14.48 -0.49
C LYS A 210 24.26 -15.06 -0.15
N THR A 211 24.36 -16.37 0.07
CA THR A 211 25.65 -17.06 -0.07
C THR A 211 25.79 -17.57 -1.51
N LYS A 212 26.99 -17.39 -2.07
CA LYS A 212 27.41 -17.73 -3.44
C LYS A 212 27.16 -19.20 -3.85
N ARG A 213 26.63 -20.05 -2.97
CA ARG A 213 26.18 -21.43 -3.25
C ARG A 213 24.83 -21.49 -3.99
N GLY A 214 23.98 -20.46 -3.88
CA GLY A 214 22.69 -20.41 -4.59
C GLY A 214 22.81 -20.19 -6.11
N ALA A 215 23.87 -19.51 -6.56
CA ALA A 215 24.12 -19.30 -7.99
C ALA A 215 24.54 -20.61 -8.69
N ALA A 216 25.32 -21.46 -8.01
CA ALA A 216 25.72 -22.76 -8.53
C ALA A 216 24.53 -23.75 -8.59
N ALA A 217 23.61 -23.70 -7.63
CA ALA A 217 22.39 -24.52 -7.65
C ALA A 217 21.40 -24.07 -8.74
N LEU A 218 21.26 -22.75 -8.96
CA LEU A 218 20.40 -22.21 -10.02
C LEU A 218 21.00 -22.44 -11.43
N ALA A 219 22.33 -22.45 -11.56
CA ALA A 219 23.02 -22.82 -12.79
C ALA A 219 22.88 -24.32 -13.10
N ARG A 220 22.89 -25.19 -12.07
CA ARG A 220 22.61 -26.63 -12.22
C ARG A 220 21.14 -26.91 -12.55
N PHE A 221 20.21 -26.12 -12.02
CA PHE A 221 18.79 -26.25 -12.35
C PHE A 221 18.48 -25.76 -13.79
N LYS A 222 19.14 -24.68 -14.24
CA LYS A 222 19.03 -24.21 -15.64
C LYS A 222 19.73 -25.11 -16.67
N ALA A 223 20.71 -25.92 -16.26
CA ALA A 223 21.34 -26.91 -17.13
C ALA A 223 20.45 -28.15 -17.38
N TYR A 224 19.41 -28.38 -16.55
CA TYR A 224 18.48 -29.50 -16.69
C TYR A 224 17.23 -29.16 -17.53
N GLU A 225 16.94 -27.88 -17.79
CA GLU A 225 15.85 -27.46 -18.70
C GLU A 225 16.29 -27.37 -20.18
N GLY A 226 17.55 -27.73 -20.48
CA GLY A 226 18.14 -27.66 -21.82
C GLY A 226 17.96 -28.91 -22.71
N PHE A 227 17.34 -29.98 -22.21
CA PHE A 227 17.15 -31.22 -22.98
C PHE A 227 15.70 -31.70 -22.84
N HIS A 228 14.90 -31.42 -23.87
CA HIS A 228 13.71 -32.11 -24.36
C HIS A 228 12.71 -31.12 -24.96
N HIS A 229 13.12 -30.51 -26.07
CA HIS A 229 12.20 -30.03 -27.11
C HIS A 229 12.32 -30.98 -28.30
N HIS A 230 11.61 -32.10 -28.28
CA HIS A 230 11.09 -32.76 -29.48
C HIS A 230 10.06 -33.85 -29.11
N MET A 231 8.88 -33.71 -29.71
CA MET A 231 7.81 -34.71 -29.92
C MET A 231 7.46 -35.68 -28.76
N ILE A 232 6.23 -35.57 -28.25
CA ILE A 232 5.15 -36.54 -28.56
C ILE A 232 3.82 -35.95 -28.07
N ARG A 233 2.83 -36.16 -28.92
CA ARG A 233 1.47 -35.64 -28.92
C ARG A 233 0.56 -36.72 -28.34
N SER A 234 0.05 -36.57 -27.11
CA SER A 234 -1.17 -37.30 -26.70
C SER A 234 -1.69 -36.93 -25.31
N ARG A 235 -2.89 -36.36 -25.33
CA ARG A 235 -4.00 -36.57 -24.38
C ARG A 235 -3.75 -36.27 -22.90
N GLY A 236 -4.27 -35.11 -22.50
CA GLY A 236 -5.06 -34.85 -21.29
C GLY A 236 -4.55 -35.42 -19.96
N TRP A 237 -4.21 -34.53 -19.04
CA TRP A 237 -4.86 -34.43 -17.71
C TRP A 237 -4.44 -33.12 -17.05
N SER A 238 -5.43 -32.40 -16.52
CA SER A 238 -5.29 -31.14 -15.80
C SER A 238 -4.68 -31.37 -14.42
N PHE A 239 -3.49 -30.86 -14.17
CA PHE A 239 -2.89 -30.83 -12.84
C PHE A 239 -3.53 -29.69 -12.03
N LEU A 240 -4.66 -29.98 -11.40
CA LEU A 240 -5.31 -29.11 -10.43
C LEU A 240 -4.47 -29.06 -9.15
N MET A 241 -4.06 -27.85 -8.78
CA MET A 241 -3.51 -27.52 -7.46
C MET A 241 -4.43 -28.03 -6.35
N LEU A 242 -4.02 -29.10 -5.66
CA LEU A 242 -4.60 -29.54 -4.39
C LEU A 242 -4.11 -28.63 -3.26
N SER A 243 -4.76 -27.47 -3.15
CA SER A 243 -4.80 -26.73 -1.90
C SER A 243 -5.71 -27.47 -0.91
N SER A 244 -5.10 -27.97 0.17
CA SER A 244 -5.73 -28.14 1.49
C SER A 244 -7.18 -28.62 1.52
N LEU A 245 -7.41 -29.87 1.14
CA LEU A 245 -8.57 -30.64 1.62
C LEU A 245 -8.03 -31.62 2.65
N VAL A 246 -8.13 -31.25 3.93
CA VAL A 246 -8.03 -32.21 5.03
C VAL A 246 -9.26 -33.10 4.90
N LEU A 247 -9.14 -34.17 4.10
CA LEU A 247 -10.02 -35.31 4.18
C LEU A 247 -10.03 -35.74 5.65
N ARG A 248 -11.19 -35.63 6.30
CA ARG A 248 -11.43 -36.24 7.61
C ARG A 248 -11.28 -37.74 7.42
N LEU A 249 -10.09 -38.27 7.63
CA LEU A 249 -9.88 -39.69 7.83
C LEU A 249 -10.73 -40.11 9.02
N GLN A 250 -11.73 -40.96 8.78
CA GLN A 250 -12.50 -41.59 9.85
C GLN A 250 -11.56 -42.38 10.75
N ALA A 251 -11.76 -42.30 12.07
CA ALA A 251 -10.97 -43.04 13.05
C ALA A 251 -11.07 -44.54 12.74
N GLY A 252 -9.94 -45.19 12.47
CA GLY A 252 -9.86 -46.62 12.15
C GLY A 252 -9.35 -46.97 10.74
N HIS A 253 -9.30 -46.02 9.80
CA HIS A 253 -8.74 -46.28 8.47
C HIS A 253 -7.21 -46.24 8.48
N LYS A 254 -6.57 -47.30 7.95
CA LYS A 254 -5.13 -47.34 7.72
C LYS A 254 -4.77 -46.34 6.62
N TYR A 255 -3.98 -45.32 6.95
CA TYR A 255 -3.45 -44.36 5.98
C TYR A 255 -1.92 -44.42 5.97
N CYS A 256 -1.34 -44.34 4.77
CA CYS A 256 0.09 -44.17 4.59
C CYS A 256 0.41 -42.69 4.36
N LEU A 257 1.37 -42.15 5.10
CA LEU A 257 1.91 -40.83 4.80
C LEU A 257 2.68 -40.92 3.48
N LEU A 258 2.27 -40.16 2.47
CA LEU A 258 2.86 -40.18 1.13
C LEU A 258 4.39 -40.03 1.15
N GLY A 259 4.92 -39.26 2.10
CA GLY A 259 6.36 -39.12 2.29
C GLY A 259 7.07 -40.41 2.77
N LYS A 260 6.43 -41.23 3.62
CA LYS A 260 6.97 -42.55 4.03
C LYS A 260 6.96 -43.54 2.86
N LEU A 261 5.88 -43.55 2.11
CA LEU A 261 5.77 -44.38 0.90
C LEU A 261 6.86 -44.00 -0.11
N SER A 262 7.12 -42.69 -0.26
CA SER A 262 8.16 -42.16 -1.14
C SER A 262 9.57 -42.58 -0.71
N SER A 263 9.86 -42.70 0.59
CA SER A 263 11.16 -43.21 1.05
C SER A 263 11.35 -44.70 0.79
N GLU A 264 10.29 -45.50 0.83
CA GLU A 264 10.34 -46.95 0.53
C GLU A 264 10.60 -47.23 -0.96
N VAL A 265 10.19 -46.32 -1.87
CA VAL A 265 10.47 -46.41 -3.33
C VAL A 265 11.75 -45.71 -3.76
N GLY A 266 12.67 -45.40 -2.83
CA GLY A 266 14.02 -44.91 -3.12
C GLY A 266 14.23 -43.39 -2.96
N TRP A 267 13.30 -42.65 -2.36
CA TRP A 267 13.47 -41.21 -2.10
C TRP A 267 14.06 -40.94 -0.70
N ASN A 268 15.38 -40.83 -0.62
CA ASN A 268 16.16 -40.80 0.62
C ASN A 268 16.15 -39.45 1.40
N HIS A 269 15.12 -38.62 1.22
CA HIS A 269 15.06 -37.26 1.83
C HIS A 269 13.90 -37.07 2.80
N TYR A 270 13.16 -38.13 3.13
CA TYR A 270 12.02 -38.03 4.04
C TYR A 270 12.43 -37.60 5.46
N ASP A 271 13.48 -38.21 6.02
CA ASP A 271 13.93 -37.89 7.39
C ASP A 271 14.55 -36.50 7.50
N THR A 272 15.29 -36.06 6.47
CA THR A 272 15.86 -34.71 6.43
C THR A 272 14.76 -33.65 6.34
N ILE A 273 13.69 -33.88 5.56
CA ILE A 273 12.54 -32.97 5.50
C ILE A 273 11.81 -32.91 6.84
N LYS A 274 11.58 -34.06 7.49
CA LYS A 274 10.93 -34.14 8.81
C LYS A 274 11.74 -33.38 9.87
N GLU A 275 13.06 -33.50 9.84
CA GLU A 275 13.95 -32.76 10.74
C GLU A 275 13.95 -31.25 10.45
N LEU A 276 13.94 -30.85 9.17
CA LEU A 276 13.84 -29.44 8.76
C LEU A 276 12.48 -28.83 9.15
N GLU A 277 11.38 -29.58 9.05
CA GLU A 277 10.07 -29.16 9.52
C GLU A 277 10.03 -29.00 11.04
N ARG A 278 10.66 -29.91 11.79
CA ARG A 278 10.79 -29.79 13.26
C ARG A 278 11.55 -28.51 13.62
N LYS A 279 12.73 -28.30 13.03
CA LYS A 279 13.54 -27.08 13.20
C LYS A 279 12.76 -25.82 12.81
N ARG A 280 11.92 -25.88 11.76
CA ARG A 280 11.04 -24.77 11.35
C ARG A 280 9.96 -24.48 12.38
N LYS A 281 9.32 -25.50 12.95
CA LYS A 281 8.30 -25.36 14.00
C LYS A 281 8.89 -24.78 15.29
N GLU A 282 10.06 -25.27 15.70
CA GLU A 282 10.81 -24.72 16.86
C GLU A 282 11.15 -23.23 16.65
N ARG A 283 11.66 -22.86 15.47
CA ARG A 283 11.91 -21.44 15.12
C ARG A 283 10.65 -20.58 15.16
N ALA A 284 9.52 -21.12 14.68
CA ALA A 284 8.24 -20.43 14.72
C ALA A 284 7.75 -20.23 16.17
N GLN A 285 7.95 -21.23 17.03
CA GLN A 285 7.62 -21.17 18.46
C GLN A 285 8.41 -20.07 19.17
N VAL A 286 9.73 -20.04 18.99
CA VAL A 286 10.61 -19.03 19.61
C VAL A 286 10.29 -17.62 19.10
N ALA A 287 10.02 -17.47 17.79
CA ALA A 287 9.61 -16.19 17.23
C ALA A 287 8.26 -15.71 17.79
N TYR A 288 7.32 -16.63 18.01
CA TYR A 288 6.03 -16.34 18.64
C TYR A 288 6.19 -15.90 20.10
N GLU A 289 7.01 -16.60 20.88
CA GLU A 289 7.27 -16.25 22.28
C GLU A 289 7.96 -14.90 22.42
N ARG A 290 8.96 -14.62 21.58
CA ARG A 290 9.61 -13.31 21.51
C ARG A 290 8.62 -12.20 21.18
N LYS A 291 7.72 -12.43 20.21
CA LYS A 291 6.67 -11.47 19.85
C LYS A 291 5.68 -11.26 20.99
N LYS A 292 5.33 -12.32 21.71
CA LYS A 292 4.47 -12.26 22.92
C LYS A 292 5.12 -11.43 24.03
N GLN A 293 6.42 -11.65 24.31
CA GLN A 293 7.15 -10.88 25.31
C GLN A 293 7.30 -9.40 24.92
N LEU A 294 7.68 -9.10 23.67
CA LEU A 294 7.75 -7.73 23.15
C LEU A 294 6.40 -6.99 23.25
N THR A 295 5.30 -7.71 22.98
CA THR A 295 3.95 -7.15 23.11
C THR A 295 3.61 -6.84 24.57
N LYS A 296 3.95 -7.74 25.51
CA LYS A 296 3.77 -7.50 26.95
C LYS A 296 4.56 -6.29 27.43
N LEU A 297 5.85 -6.19 27.05
CA LEU A 297 6.70 -5.04 27.41
C LEU A 297 6.19 -3.74 26.82
N ARG A 298 5.68 -3.78 25.58
CA ARG A 298 5.08 -2.63 24.93
C ARG A 298 3.81 -2.15 25.63
N VAL A 299 2.91 -3.06 26.02
CA VAL A 299 1.69 -2.73 26.76
C VAL A 299 2.03 -2.15 28.14
N LYS A 300 3.04 -2.73 28.83
CA LYS A 300 3.53 -2.19 30.10
C LYS A 300 4.09 -0.78 29.94
N ALA A 301 4.89 -0.54 28.92
CA ALA A 301 5.43 0.78 28.61
C ALA A 301 4.36 1.80 28.20
N GLU A 302 3.32 1.36 27.48
CA GLU A 302 2.16 2.20 27.14
C GLU A 302 1.37 2.59 28.40
N LYS A 303 1.11 1.66 29.33
CA LYS A 303 0.49 1.96 30.64
C LYS A 303 1.31 2.92 31.50
N THR A 304 2.62 2.67 31.64
CA THR A 304 3.50 3.56 32.42
C THR A 304 3.62 4.95 31.78
N ALA A 305 3.52 5.04 30.45
CA ALA A 305 3.45 6.33 29.77
C ALA A 305 2.11 7.04 30.03
N GLU A 306 0.99 6.31 30.05
CA GLU A 306 -0.33 6.86 30.39
C GLU A 306 -0.42 7.32 31.85
N GLU A 307 0.14 6.57 32.81
CA GLU A 307 0.19 6.97 34.22
C GLU A 307 1.05 8.23 34.45
N LYS A 308 2.16 8.37 33.72
CA LYS A 308 3.06 9.53 33.84
C LYS A 308 2.56 10.77 33.09
N LEU A 309 1.84 10.57 31.98
CA LEU A 309 1.32 11.66 31.14
C LEU A 309 -0.14 12.00 31.46
N GLY A 310 -0.88 11.15 32.18
CA GLY A 310 -2.27 11.32 32.58
C GLY A 310 -2.52 12.58 33.41
N PRO A 311 -1.75 12.85 34.49
CA PRO A 311 -1.87 14.06 35.29
C PRO A 311 -1.56 15.33 34.48
N GLN A 312 -0.62 15.25 33.54
CA GLN A 312 -0.26 16.35 32.64
C GLN A 312 -1.33 16.62 31.58
N LEU A 313 -2.18 15.63 31.28
CA LEU A 313 -3.31 15.73 30.34
C LEU A 313 -4.58 16.26 31.00
N GLU A 314 -4.81 16.00 32.29
CA GLU A 314 -5.95 16.55 33.06
C GLU A 314 -5.80 18.05 33.31
N VAL A 315 -4.58 18.54 33.54
CA VAL A 315 -4.29 19.98 33.66
C VAL A 315 -4.53 20.74 32.33
N ILE A 316 -4.46 20.05 31.18
CA ILE A 316 -4.70 20.62 29.83
C ILE A 316 -6.14 20.36 29.35
N ALA A 317 -6.89 19.50 30.05
CA ALA A 317 -8.28 19.17 29.72
C ALA A 317 -9.28 20.34 29.73
N PRO A 318 -9.09 21.48 30.43
CA PRO A 318 -10.02 22.62 30.37
C PRO A 318 -10.09 23.30 28.99
N ILE A 319 -9.20 22.99 28.05
CA ILE A 319 -9.21 23.53 26.67
C ILE A 319 -10.02 22.61 25.73
N LYS A 320 -10.95 21.82 26.27
CA LYS A 320 -11.98 21.11 25.51
C LYS A 320 -13.34 21.75 25.79
N TYR A 321 -13.80 22.55 24.83
CA TYR A 321 -15.20 22.61 24.42
C TYR A 321 -15.29 22.28 22.94
#